data_AF-A0A378IZ73-F1
#
_entry.id   AF-A0A378IZ73-F1
#
_cell.length_a   1.000
_cell.length_b   1.000
_cell.length_c   1.000
_cell.angle_alpha   90.00
_cell.angle_beta   90.00
_cell.angle_gamma   90.00
#
_symmetry.space_group_name_H-M   'P 1'
#
loop_
_entity.id
_entity.type
_entity.pdbx_description
1 polymer ?
#
loop_
_entity_poly.entity_id
_entity_poly.type
_entity_poly.pdbx_seq_one_letter_code
_entity_poly.pdbx_strand_id
1 'polypeptide(L)'
;MVHLVLSNNNIRSKCRSIIFNTDTSLFLLEDNQQLKKQALINIGFEHPLLVQPEILPLNGIYHYQYEDIEGLFESTRYVYSVLLQASEPSNCRFNIHPSAKFIDSNTKGQIYCSMKGNQPANEAINMEEFEGLISELSGYNFKFINHILIKDSFNTKDLPNSIDGDLLFETKTELVNLLKQPCDLDRFELRYIDPVVRFGLFTRAFIRKDEILFPYSGEKRIFDSKRKGYAFECHADCLNMHMDASRYGNISRFVNHAPESKNGSDSRLLDANLKTISHHLNGIEVIFFKASRDILIGEQLLANYGENSFKSSPMARFTSKGKVIYKNRLGFWKKSQNKIAHIKIMANHGLKKAQRYLLLRLFLISIVLLIMVSSV
;
A
#
# COMPACT_ATOMS: atom_id res chain seq x y z
N MET A 1 -7.05 26.04 -3.26
CA MET A 1 -7.11 26.47 -4.67
C MET A 1 -6.56 25.33 -5.51
N VAL A 2 -7.34 24.79 -6.45
CA VAL A 2 -6.91 23.73 -7.36
C VAL A 2 -6.89 24.29 -8.79
N HIS A 3 -5.78 24.06 -9.50
CA HIS A 3 -5.58 24.42 -10.90
C HIS A 3 -5.54 23.16 -11.76
N LEU A 4 -6.52 22.99 -12.63
CA LEU A 4 -6.59 21.87 -13.56
C LEU A 4 -6.10 22.30 -14.93
N VAL A 5 -4.92 21.81 -15.33
CA VAL A 5 -4.34 22.06 -16.64
C VAL A 5 -4.93 21.05 -17.63
N LEU A 6 -5.47 21.52 -18.76
CA LEU A 6 -6.07 20.68 -19.78
C LEU A 6 -5.40 20.95 -21.13
N SER A 7 -4.94 19.91 -21.82
CA SER A 7 -4.48 20.04 -23.19
C SER A 7 -5.65 20.03 -24.17
N ASN A 8 -5.48 20.73 -25.29
CA ASN A 8 -6.48 20.73 -26.35
C ASN A 8 -6.27 19.54 -27.29
N ASN A 9 -7.25 18.64 -27.37
CA ASN A 9 -7.24 17.51 -28.29
C ASN A 9 -7.55 17.91 -29.74
N ASN A 10 -8.07 19.13 -29.96
CA ASN A 10 -8.25 19.66 -31.30
C ASN A 10 -6.94 20.22 -31.86
N ILE A 11 -6.23 19.41 -32.64
CA ILE A 11 -4.94 19.74 -33.25
C ILE A 11 -5.01 21.00 -34.14
N ARG A 12 -6.19 21.33 -34.68
CA ARG A 12 -6.41 22.49 -35.57
C ARG A 12 -6.64 23.79 -34.81
N SER A 13 -6.95 23.75 -33.52
CA SER A 13 -7.11 24.96 -32.72
C SER A 13 -5.76 25.66 -32.48
N LYS A 14 -5.81 26.99 -32.36
CA LYS A 14 -4.65 27.80 -31.97
C LYS A 14 -4.39 27.74 -30.46
N CYS A 15 -5.41 27.45 -29.66
CA CYS A 15 -5.27 27.27 -28.21
C CYS A 15 -4.77 25.85 -27.93
N ARG A 16 -3.60 25.73 -27.29
CA ARG A 16 -2.99 24.42 -27.00
C ARG A 16 -3.31 23.92 -25.62
N SER A 17 -3.47 24.81 -24.65
CA SER A 17 -3.80 24.45 -23.27
C SER A 17 -4.67 25.50 -22.60
N ILE A 18 -5.41 25.09 -21.57
CA ILE A 18 -6.12 25.98 -20.67
C ILE A 18 -5.92 25.53 -19.22
N ILE A 19 -6.13 26.46 -18.29
CA ILE A 19 -6.12 26.17 -16.85
C ILE A 19 -7.50 26.48 -16.28
N PHE A 20 -8.18 25.51 -15.72
CA PHE A 20 -9.39 25.74 -14.93
C PHE A 20 -9.02 26.07 -13.48
N ASN A 21 -9.56 27.17 -12.96
CA ASN A 21 -9.35 27.60 -11.57
C ASN A 21 -10.64 27.37 -10.76
N THR A 22 -10.55 26.53 -9.72
CA THR A 22 -11.71 26.17 -8.88
C THR A 22 -12.28 27.33 -8.06
N ASP A 23 -11.49 28.36 -7.77
CA ASP A 23 -11.90 29.47 -6.91
C ASP A 23 -12.72 30.49 -7.72
N THR A 24 -12.35 30.72 -8.98
CA THR A 24 -13.08 31.62 -9.89
C THR A 24 -14.13 30.91 -10.75
N SER A 25 -14.04 29.58 -10.88
CA SER A 25 -14.86 28.78 -11.81
C SER A 25 -14.69 29.21 -13.28
N LEU A 26 -13.51 29.72 -13.63
CA LEU A 26 -13.18 30.21 -14.97
C LEU A 26 -11.98 29.45 -15.55
N PHE A 27 -11.93 29.40 -16.87
CA PHE A 27 -10.81 28.87 -17.64
C PHE A 27 -9.89 30.02 -18.04
N LEU A 28 -8.59 29.86 -17.79
CA LEU A 28 -7.54 30.78 -18.15
C LEU A 28 -6.83 30.28 -19.41
N LEU A 29 -6.72 31.15 -20.41
CA LEU A 29 -5.95 30.96 -21.63
C LEU A 29 -4.48 31.36 -21.44
N GLU A 30 -3.62 30.97 -22.40
CA GLU A 30 -2.19 31.30 -22.41
C GLU A 30 -1.90 32.82 -22.44
N ASP A 31 -2.82 33.62 -22.99
CA ASP A 31 -2.76 35.08 -23.03
C ASP A 31 -3.37 35.77 -21.78
N ASN A 32 -3.66 34.98 -20.74
CA ASN A 32 -4.35 35.38 -19.50
C ASN A 32 -5.81 35.81 -19.66
N GLN A 33 -6.44 35.58 -20.82
CA GLN A 33 -7.88 35.79 -20.95
C GLN A 33 -8.66 34.74 -20.15
N GLN A 34 -9.70 35.19 -19.44
CA GLN A 34 -10.59 34.30 -18.68
C GLN A 34 -11.90 34.04 -19.45
N LEU A 35 -12.30 32.77 -19.50
CA LEU A 35 -13.48 32.30 -20.22
C LEU A 35 -14.38 31.42 -19.34
N LYS A 36 -15.69 31.46 -19.63
CA LYS A 36 -16.64 30.47 -19.13
C LYS A 36 -16.61 29.22 -20.00
N LYS A 37 -17.07 28.08 -19.45
CA LYS A 37 -17.10 26.77 -20.15
C LYS A 37 -17.72 26.85 -21.56
N GLN A 38 -18.84 27.56 -21.71
CA GLN A 38 -19.56 27.65 -22.99
C GLN A 38 -18.74 28.36 -24.09
N ALA A 39 -17.83 29.26 -23.72
CA ALA A 39 -16.99 29.98 -24.68
C ALA A 39 -15.84 29.13 -25.24
N LEU A 40 -15.51 28.00 -24.61
CA LEU A 40 -14.46 27.08 -25.08
C LEU A 40 -14.78 26.46 -26.44
N ILE A 41 -16.07 26.27 -26.75
CA ILE A 41 -16.52 25.75 -28.05
C ILE A 41 -16.11 26.72 -29.18
N ASN A 42 -16.22 28.03 -28.94
CA ASN A 42 -15.94 29.06 -29.95
C ASN A 42 -14.46 29.14 -30.34
N ILE A 43 -13.56 28.72 -29.44
CA ILE A 43 -12.12 28.64 -29.69
C ILE A 43 -11.69 27.23 -30.14
N GLY A 44 -12.66 26.34 -30.38
CA GLY A 44 -12.41 24.96 -30.77
C GLY A 44 -11.60 24.19 -29.74
N PHE A 45 -11.82 24.43 -28.44
CA PHE A 45 -11.15 23.69 -27.38
C PHE A 45 -11.92 22.40 -27.06
N GLU A 46 -11.23 21.27 -27.12
CA GLU A 46 -11.78 19.93 -26.91
C GLU A 46 -10.92 19.17 -25.90
N HIS A 47 -11.55 18.64 -24.85
CA HIS A 47 -10.89 17.75 -23.90
C HIS A 47 -11.92 16.73 -23.36
N PRO A 48 -11.57 15.44 -23.16
CA PRO A 48 -12.53 14.39 -22.78
C PRO A 48 -13.23 14.63 -21.44
N LEU A 49 -12.60 15.40 -20.55
CA LEU A 49 -13.18 15.78 -19.26
C LEU A 49 -14.31 16.83 -19.38
N LEU A 50 -14.35 17.62 -20.47
CA LEU A 50 -15.37 18.66 -20.66
C LEU A 50 -16.74 18.08 -21.09
N VAL A 51 -16.73 16.88 -21.68
CA VAL A 51 -17.91 16.18 -22.23
C VAL A 51 -18.47 15.11 -21.30
N GLN A 52 -18.00 15.06 -20.05
CA GLN A 52 -18.49 14.11 -19.06
C GLN A 52 -19.96 14.41 -18.70
N PRO A 53 -20.77 13.38 -18.40
CA PRO A 53 -22.17 13.56 -18.03
C PRO A 53 -22.36 14.52 -16.86
N GLU A 54 -23.55 15.11 -16.75
CA GLU A 54 -23.90 15.97 -15.61
C GLU A 54 -23.97 15.14 -14.33
N ILE A 55 -23.31 15.64 -13.28
CA ILE A 55 -23.25 14.98 -11.97
C ILE A 55 -23.92 15.88 -10.92
N LEU A 56 -24.98 15.37 -10.29
CA LEU A 56 -25.71 16.09 -9.25
C LEU A 56 -25.33 15.56 -7.86
N PRO A 57 -25.15 16.45 -6.85
CA PRO A 57 -24.87 16.03 -5.49
C PRO A 57 -26.13 15.50 -4.79
N LEU A 58 -25.94 14.58 -3.85
CA LEU A 58 -26.97 14.16 -2.91
C LEU A 58 -26.69 14.83 -1.56
N ASN A 59 -27.62 15.64 -1.06
CA ASN A 59 -27.45 16.39 0.21
C ASN A 59 -26.15 17.21 0.29
N GLY A 60 -25.73 17.81 -0.83
CA GLY A 60 -24.50 18.60 -0.92
C GLY A 60 -23.20 17.78 -0.93
N ILE A 61 -23.28 16.46 -1.13
CA ILE A 61 -22.13 15.55 -1.23
C ILE A 61 -22.18 14.81 -2.57
N TYR A 62 -21.04 14.74 -3.25
CA TYR A 62 -20.86 13.98 -4.47
C TYR A 62 -20.42 12.56 -4.13
N HIS A 63 -21.31 11.59 -4.33
CA HIS A 63 -21.06 10.19 -4.02
C HIS A 63 -20.62 9.41 -5.25
N TYR A 64 -19.47 8.75 -5.15
CA TYR A 64 -18.98 7.84 -6.17
C TYR A 64 -18.81 6.43 -5.60
N GLN A 65 -19.41 5.46 -6.28
CA GLN A 65 -19.37 4.07 -5.89
C GLN A 65 -18.81 3.24 -7.05
N TYR A 66 -17.81 2.40 -6.77
CA TYR A 66 -17.18 1.54 -7.77
C TYR A 66 -17.43 0.06 -7.48
N GLU A 67 -17.59 -0.74 -8.54
CA GLU A 67 -17.87 -2.18 -8.45
C GLU A 67 -16.62 -3.05 -8.68
N ASP A 68 -15.57 -2.50 -9.30
CA ASP A 68 -14.32 -3.19 -9.62
C ASP A 68 -13.12 -2.21 -9.65
N ILE A 69 -11.96 -2.70 -10.10
CA ILE A 69 -10.70 -1.94 -10.15
C ILE A 69 -10.75 -0.84 -11.21
N GLU A 70 -11.39 -1.09 -12.35
CA GLU A 70 -11.59 -0.09 -13.38
C GLU A 70 -12.47 1.05 -12.88
N GLY A 71 -13.59 0.73 -12.23
CA GLY A 71 -14.43 1.73 -11.58
C GLY A 71 -13.65 2.53 -10.53
N LEU A 72 -12.76 1.90 -9.77
CA LEU A 72 -11.89 2.64 -8.85
C LEU A 72 -11.03 3.68 -9.59
N PHE A 73 -10.45 3.33 -10.74
CA PHE A 73 -9.64 4.26 -11.55
C PHE A 73 -10.46 5.37 -12.23
N GLU A 74 -11.75 5.16 -12.48
CA GLU A 74 -12.65 6.20 -12.99
C GLU A 74 -13.00 7.26 -11.92
N SER A 75 -12.72 6.99 -10.63
CA SER A 75 -13.05 7.90 -9.53
C SER A 75 -12.35 9.27 -9.62
N THR A 76 -11.15 9.34 -10.19
CA THR A 76 -10.43 10.61 -10.39
C THR A 76 -11.12 11.46 -11.45
N ARG A 77 -11.50 10.86 -12.57
CA ARG A 77 -12.27 11.51 -13.63
C ARG A 77 -13.59 12.02 -13.08
N TYR A 78 -14.28 11.23 -12.26
CA TYR A 78 -15.50 11.67 -11.57
C TYR A 78 -15.27 12.94 -10.76
N VAL A 79 -14.26 12.95 -9.88
CA VAL A 79 -13.95 14.10 -9.00
C VAL A 79 -13.67 15.36 -9.83
N TYR A 80 -12.79 15.27 -10.82
CA TYR A 80 -12.41 16.44 -11.61
C TYR A 80 -13.50 16.88 -12.60
N SER A 81 -14.38 15.97 -13.04
CA SER A 81 -15.57 16.31 -13.82
C SER A 81 -16.56 17.13 -12.99
N VAL A 82 -16.80 16.74 -11.73
CA VAL A 82 -17.64 17.50 -10.80
C VAL A 82 -17.09 18.91 -10.63
N LEU A 83 -15.78 19.08 -10.43
CA LEU A 83 -15.18 20.41 -10.25
C LEU A 83 -15.40 21.32 -11.47
N LEU A 84 -15.43 20.77 -12.69
CA LEU A 84 -15.70 21.53 -13.92
C LEU A 84 -17.18 21.89 -14.12
N GLN A 85 -18.09 21.28 -13.37
CA GLN A 85 -19.53 21.40 -13.55
C GLN A 85 -20.22 22.11 -12.38
N ALA A 86 -19.68 21.99 -11.17
CA ALA A 86 -20.24 22.58 -9.97
C ALA A 86 -20.31 24.11 -10.06
N SER A 87 -21.37 24.69 -9.50
CA SER A 87 -21.51 26.15 -9.37
C SER A 87 -20.51 26.75 -8.36
N GLU A 88 -20.10 25.97 -7.36
CA GLU A 88 -19.10 26.33 -6.36
C GLU A 88 -18.05 25.21 -6.19
N PRO A 89 -17.11 25.06 -7.16
CA PRO A 89 -16.12 23.98 -7.16
C PRO A 89 -15.25 23.93 -5.90
N SER A 90 -14.92 25.09 -5.34
CA SER A 90 -14.13 25.22 -4.11
C SER A 90 -14.79 24.61 -2.85
N ASN A 91 -16.12 24.46 -2.88
CA ASN A 91 -16.92 23.95 -1.74
C ASN A 91 -17.35 22.48 -1.91
N CYS A 92 -16.91 21.79 -2.96
CA CYS A 92 -17.30 20.41 -3.23
C CYS A 92 -16.79 19.45 -2.14
N ARG A 93 -17.65 18.47 -1.81
CA ARG A 93 -17.36 17.37 -0.89
C ARG A 93 -17.59 16.05 -1.60
N PHE A 94 -16.64 15.14 -1.47
CA PHE A 94 -16.61 13.87 -2.16
C PHE A 94 -16.66 12.72 -1.16
N ASN A 95 -17.38 11.67 -1.51
CA ASN A 95 -17.36 10.40 -0.81
C ASN A 95 -17.15 9.29 -1.84
N ILE A 96 -16.00 8.63 -1.78
CA ILE A 96 -15.64 7.53 -2.68
C ILE A 96 -15.59 6.25 -1.85
N HIS A 97 -16.35 5.24 -2.26
CA HIS A 97 -16.39 3.96 -1.55
C HIS A 97 -16.69 2.78 -2.48
N PRO A 98 -16.25 1.55 -2.14
CA PRO A 98 -16.65 0.37 -2.90
C PRO A 98 -18.15 0.11 -2.81
N SER A 99 -18.69 -0.60 -3.79
CA SER A 99 -20.04 -1.13 -3.77
C SER A 99 -20.16 -2.45 -3.03
N ALA A 100 -21.39 -2.87 -2.74
CA ALA A 100 -21.64 -4.21 -2.21
C ALA A 100 -21.25 -5.32 -3.20
N LYS A 101 -21.13 -5.01 -4.49
CA LYS A 101 -20.67 -5.93 -5.54
C LYS A 101 -19.15 -5.95 -5.69
N PHE A 102 -18.43 -5.04 -5.04
CA PHE A 102 -16.98 -5.06 -5.02
C PHE A 102 -16.53 -6.26 -4.17
N ILE A 103 -16.36 -7.40 -4.82
CA ILE A 103 -16.01 -8.67 -4.19
C ILE A 103 -14.50 -8.70 -3.97
N ASP A 104 -14.09 -8.79 -2.72
CA ASP A 104 -12.73 -9.18 -2.41
C ASP A 104 -12.55 -10.68 -2.68
N SER A 105 -11.90 -11.01 -3.78
CA SER A 105 -11.76 -12.37 -4.29
C SER A 105 -10.84 -13.28 -3.46
N ASN A 106 -10.28 -12.80 -2.34
CA ASN A 106 -9.17 -13.46 -1.64
C ASN A 106 -9.54 -14.42 -0.50
N THR A 107 -10.81 -14.84 -0.41
CA THR A 107 -11.32 -15.64 0.73
C THR A 107 -10.78 -17.07 0.84
N LYS A 108 -9.95 -17.56 -0.09
CA LYS A 108 -9.50 -18.97 -0.13
C LYS A 108 -7.99 -19.20 -0.14
N GLY A 109 -7.19 -18.16 0.15
CA GLY A 109 -5.73 -18.28 0.23
C GLY A 109 -5.23 -18.89 1.55
N GLN A 110 -4.02 -19.45 1.52
CA GLN A 110 -3.25 -19.83 2.70
C GLN A 110 -1.90 -19.11 2.69
N ILE A 111 -1.35 -18.83 3.87
CA ILE A 111 -0.04 -18.19 4.02
C ILE A 111 0.91 -19.13 4.74
N TYR A 112 2.01 -19.47 4.06
CA TYR A 112 3.09 -20.23 4.68
C TYR A 112 3.78 -19.40 5.76
N CYS A 113 3.81 -19.92 6.98
CA CYS A 113 4.37 -19.24 8.15
C CYS A 113 5.43 -20.08 8.88
N SER A 114 6.51 -19.43 9.30
CA SER A 114 7.54 -20.00 10.16
C SER A 114 7.69 -19.18 11.44
N MET A 115 7.81 -19.85 12.58
CA MET A 115 8.13 -19.20 13.85
C MET A 115 9.60 -18.77 13.99
N LYS A 116 10.45 -19.06 12.99
CA LYS A 116 11.89 -18.82 13.03
C LYS A 116 12.34 -18.16 11.72
N GLY A 117 12.95 -16.98 11.84
CA GLY A 117 13.46 -16.20 10.71
C GLY A 117 14.46 -16.91 9.80
N ASN A 118 15.16 -17.92 10.32
CA ASN A 118 16.19 -18.68 9.60
C ASN A 118 15.74 -20.08 9.14
N GLN A 119 14.45 -20.40 9.24
CA GLN A 119 13.92 -21.69 8.81
C GLN A 119 12.76 -21.50 7.83
N PRO A 120 12.75 -22.22 6.70
CA PRO A 120 11.61 -22.24 5.80
C PRO A 120 10.29 -22.60 6.51
N ALA A 121 9.19 -22.08 5.99
CA ALA A 121 7.87 -22.41 6.48
C ALA A 121 7.45 -23.78 5.95
N ASN A 122 7.06 -24.66 6.87
CA ASN A 122 6.52 -25.99 6.56
C ASN A 122 5.05 -26.10 6.99
N GLU A 123 4.46 -25.00 7.43
CA GLU A 123 3.08 -24.89 7.90
C GLU A 123 2.47 -23.71 7.17
N ALA A 124 1.21 -23.86 6.76
CA ALA A 124 0.39 -22.78 6.25
C ALA A 124 -0.79 -22.59 7.19
N ILE A 125 -1.23 -21.35 7.33
CA ILE A 125 -2.45 -20.96 8.03
C ILE A 125 -3.43 -20.40 7.01
N ASN A 126 -4.73 -20.57 7.25
CA ASN A 126 -5.74 -20.02 6.36
C ASN A 126 -5.84 -18.49 6.52
N MET A 127 -6.58 -17.83 5.62
CA MET A 127 -6.66 -16.37 5.62
C MET A 127 -7.30 -15.79 6.89
N GLU A 128 -8.30 -16.44 7.47
CA GLU A 128 -8.95 -15.98 8.71
C GLU A 128 -7.97 -16.03 9.90
N GLU A 129 -7.24 -17.14 10.04
CA GLU A 129 -6.17 -17.28 11.03
C GLU A 129 -5.07 -16.24 10.81
N PHE A 130 -4.69 -15.99 9.55
CA PHE A 130 -3.69 -14.98 9.22
C PHE A 130 -4.14 -13.56 9.58
N GLU A 131 -5.37 -13.17 9.22
CA GLU A 131 -5.95 -11.88 9.57
C GLU A 131 -6.01 -11.69 11.09
N GLY A 132 -6.45 -12.72 11.82
CA GLY A 132 -6.48 -12.72 13.29
C GLY A 132 -5.09 -12.55 13.90
N LEU A 133 -4.11 -13.32 13.42
CA LEU A 133 -2.71 -13.26 13.85
C LEU A 133 -2.13 -11.85 13.70
N ILE A 134 -2.27 -11.27 12.51
CA ILE A 134 -1.73 -9.93 12.23
C ILE A 134 -2.50 -8.86 12.99
N SER A 135 -3.80 -9.03 13.18
CA SER A 135 -4.61 -8.09 13.94
C SER A 135 -4.16 -8.01 15.40
N GLU A 136 -4.01 -9.15 16.06
CA GLU A 136 -3.60 -9.22 17.47
C GLU A 136 -2.15 -8.76 17.66
N LEU A 137 -1.25 -9.09 16.73
CA LEU A 137 0.14 -8.60 16.78
C LEU A 137 0.22 -7.09 16.55
N SER A 138 -0.58 -6.54 15.64
CA SER A 138 -0.51 -5.13 15.25
C SER A 138 -1.32 -4.19 16.15
N GLY A 139 -2.35 -4.68 16.82
CA GLY A 139 -3.29 -3.87 17.59
C GLY A 139 -4.33 -3.16 16.72
N TYR A 140 -4.44 -3.51 15.43
CA TYR A 140 -5.46 -2.99 14.51
C TYR A 140 -6.25 -4.15 13.92
N ASN A 141 -7.50 -3.93 13.54
CA ASN A 141 -8.28 -4.92 12.78
C ASN A 141 -7.73 -4.97 11.34
N PHE A 142 -6.90 -5.97 11.05
CA PHE A 142 -6.28 -6.17 9.75
C PHE A 142 -7.13 -7.08 8.86
N LYS A 143 -7.28 -6.69 7.60
CA LYS A 143 -7.91 -7.44 6.53
C LYS A 143 -6.98 -7.59 5.35
N PHE A 144 -6.89 -8.81 4.83
CA PHE A 144 -6.06 -9.12 3.69
C PHE A 144 -6.77 -8.75 2.40
N ILE A 145 -6.19 -7.86 1.61
CA ILE A 145 -6.70 -7.48 0.29
C ILE A 145 -5.56 -7.50 -0.72
N ASN A 146 -5.77 -8.05 -1.92
CA ASN A 146 -4.79 -8.01 -3.01
C ASN A 146 -4.91 -6.78 -3.92
N HIS A 147 -5.81 -5.85 -3.61
CA HIS A 147 -6.10 -4.68 -4.43
C HIS A 147 -5.94 -3.37 -3.65
N ILE A 148 -6.16 -2.26 -4.35
CA ILE A 148 -6.21 -0.93 -3.77
C ILE A 148 -7.66 -0.62 -3.40
N LEU A 149 -7.86 0.02 -2.25
CA LEU A 149 -9.16 0.42 -1.75
C LEU A 149 -9.20 1.94 -1.56
N ILE A 150 -10.20 2.62 -2.12
CA ILE A 150 -10.56 3.98 -1.70
C ILE A 150 -11.87 3.90 -0.92
N LYS A 151 -11.84 4.29 0.35
CA LYS A 151 -13.01 4.38 1.22
C LYS A 151 -12.88 5.62 2.11
N ASP A 152 -12.98 6.79 1.50
CA ASP A 152 -12.71 8.05 2.18
C ASP A 152 -13.66 9.17 1.78
N SER A 153 -13.77 10.16 2.66
CA SER A 153 -14.49 11.40 2.44
C SER A 153 -13.51 12.58 2.49
N PHE A 154 -13.52 13.42 1.47
CA PHE A 154 -12.62 14.56 1.37
C PHE A 154 -13.32 15.74 0.67
N ASN A 155 -12.63 16.86 0.56
CA ASN A 155 -13.16 18.09 -0.05
C ASN A 155 -12.11 18.69 -1.00
N THR A 156 -12.49 19.74 -1.74
CA THR A 156 -11.63 20.35 -2.76
C THR A 156 -10.29 20.87 -2.21
N LYS A 157 -10.20 21.35 -0.95
CA LYS A 157 -8.93 21.81 -0.37
C LYS A 157 -7.97 20.66 -0.03
N ASP A 158 -8.44 19.42 -0.01
CA ASP A 158 -7.60 18.26 0.26
C ASP A 158 -6.89 17.75 -1.01
N LEU A 159 -7.35 18.17 -2.21
CA LEU A 159 -6.77 17.84 -3.50
C LEU A 159 -5.45 18.59 -3.77
N PRO A 160 -4.60 18.12 -4.72
CA PRO A 160 -3.39 18.85 -5.09
C PRO A 160 -3.70 20.24 -5.64
N ASN A 161 -2.84 21.22 -5.35
CA ASN A 161 -3.04 22.59 -5.81
C ASN A 161 -3.00 22.74 -7.34
N SER A 162 -2.33 21.83 -8.04
CA SER A 162 -2.33 21.79 -9.49
C SER A 162 -2.25 20.35 -9.96
N ILE A 163 -3.04 20.01 -10.97
CA ILE A 163 -2.97 18.72 -11.64
C ILE A 163 -3.01 18.87 -13.17
N ASP A 164 -2.35 17.95 -13.84
CA ASP A 164 -2.47 17.73 -15.28
C ASP A 164 -3.68 16.81 -15.53
N GLY A 165 -4.71 17.34 -16.21
CA GLY A 165 -5.94 16.64 -16.50
C GLY A 165 -5.78 15.52 -17.53
N ASP A 166 -4.71 15.52 -18.32
CA ASP A 166 -4.43 14.46 -19.29
C ASP A 166 -4.08 13.15 -18.56
N LEU A 167 -3.44 13.24 -17.38
CA LEU A 167 -3.09 12.08 -16.54
C LEU A 167 -4.31 11.28 -16.09
N LEU A 168 -5.49 11.92 -16.03
CA LEU A 168 -6.75 11.25 -15.70
C LEU A 168 -7.15 10.21 -16.76
N PHE A 169 -6.59 10.30 -17.97
CA PHE A 169 -6.85 9.40 -19.09
C PHE A 169 -5.66 8.50 -19.43
N GLU A 170 -4.49 8.68 -18.79
CA GLU A 170 -3.35 7.79 -18.96
C GLU A 170 -3.61 6.45 -18.27
N THR A 171 -3.73 5.38 -19.05
CA THR A 171 -3.92 4.03 -18.52
C THR A 171 -2.94 3.06 -19.15
N LYS A 172 -2.53 2.05 -18.39
CA LYS A 172 -1.64 0.97 -18.85
C LYS A 172 -2.34 -0.35 -18.60
N THR A 173 -3.00 -0.88 -19.62
CA THR A 173 -3.85 -2.08 -19.53
C THR A 173 -3.12 -3.27 -18.91
N GLU A 174 -1.84 -3.45 -19.23
CA GLU A 174 -1.00 -4.51 -18.65
C GLU A 174 -0.88 -4.40 -17.12
N LEU A 175 -0.70 -3.18 -16.59
CA LEU A 175 -0.61 -2.93 -15.15
C LEU A 175 -1.97 -3.05 -14.46
N VAL A 176 -3.04 -2.60 -15.11
CA VAL A 176 -4.41 -2.79 -14.61
C VAL A 176 -4.74 -4.28 -14.52
N ASN A 177 -4.33 -5.08 -15.51
CA ASN A 177 -4.50 -6.53 -15.49
C ASN A 177 -3.69 -7.17 -14.36
N LEU A 178 -2.46 -6.70 -14.11
CA LEU A 178 -1.65 -7.16 -12.98
C LEU A 178 -2.31 -6.85 -11.63
N LEU A 179 -2.98 -5.70 -11.48
CA LEU A 179 -3.72 -5.36 -10.25
C LEU A 179 -4.95 -6.23 -10.00
N LYS A 180 -5.55 -6.77 -11.07
CA LYS A 180 -6.69 -7.70 -10.96
C LYS A 180 -6.27 -9.12 -10.64
N GLN A 181 -5.02 -9.48 -10.94
CA GLN A 181 -4.50 -10.81 -10.68
C GLN A 181 -4.18 -10.96 -9.19
N PRO A 182 -4.77 -11.95 -8.50
CA PRO A 182 -4.39 -12.26 -7.13
C PRO A 182 -2.89 -12.57 -7.05
N CYS A 183 -2.25 -12.16 -5.95
CA CYS A 183 -0.87 -12.53 -5.68
C CYS A 183 -0.77 -14.06 -5.58
N ASP A 184 0.20 -14.66 -6.28
CA ASP A 184 0.53 -16.08 -6.11
C ASP A 184 1.22 -16.28 -4.75
N LEU A 185 0.42 -16.60 -3.73
CA LEU A 185 0.86 -16.72 -2.35
C LEU A 185 1.80 -17.91 -2.13
N ASP A 186 1.75 -18.94 -2.98
CA ASP A 186 2.60 -20.13 -2.85
C ASP A 186 4.08 -19.82 -3.16
N ARG A 187 4.34 -18.71 -3.86
CA ARG A 187 5.70 -18.19 -4.10
C ARG A 187 6.32 -17.54 -2.87
N PHE A 188 5.58 -17.34 -1.78
CA PHE A 188 6.05 -16.57 -0.64
C PHE A 188 5.78 -17.24 0.70
N GLU A 189 6.55 -16.85 1.70
CA GLU A 189 6.32 -17.24 3.09
C GLU A 189 6.70 -16.13 4.05
N LEU A 190 6.05 -16.13 5.20
CA LEU A 190 6.41 -15.27 6.32
C LEU A 190 7.26 -16.03 7.31
N ARG A 191 8.36 -15.41 7.75
CA ARG A 191 9.17 -15.94 8.84
C ARG A 191 9.23 -14.94 9.99
N TYR A 192 8.90 -15.40 11.19
CA TYR A 192 8.99 -14.59 12.39
C TYR A 192 10.46 -14.37 12.77
N ILE A 193 10.88 -13.12 12.63
CA ILE A 193 12.22 -12.62 12.84
C ILE A 193 12.47 -12.41 14.34
N ASP A 194 11.78 -11.44 14.94
CA ASP A 194 11.88 -11.09 16.35
C ASP A 194 10.70 -10.22 16.82
N PRO A 195 10.60 -9.84 18.10
CA PRO A 195 9.48 -9.03 18.58
C PRO A 195 9.40 -7.59 18.06
N VAL A 196 10.48 -7.05 17.51
CA VAL A 196 10.57 -5.67 17.02
C VAL A 196 10.20 -5.62 15.53
N VAL A 197 10.88 -6.43 14.71
CA VAL A 197 10.64 -6.52 13.26
C VAL A 197 9.41 -7.35 12.95
N ARG A 198 9.09 -8.33 13.82
CA ARG A 198 8.01 -9.31 13.63
C ARG A 198 8.27 -10.21 12.44
N PHE A 199 7.50 -10.10 11.37
CA PHE A 199 7.63 -10.97 10.21
C PHE A 199 8.49 -10.31 9.13
N GLY A 200 9.19 -11.14 8.37
CA GLY A 200 9.74 -10.76 7.08
C GLY A 200 9.16 -11.65 6.00
N LEU A 201 9.06 -11.10 4.79
CA LEU A 201 8.64 -11.82 3.59
C LEU A 201 9.85 -12.50 2.95
N PHE A 202 9.73 -13.80 2.67
CA PHE A 202 10.75 -14.60 2.00
C PHE A 202 10.17 -15.24 0.75
N THR A 203 11.01 -15.46 -0.25
CA THR A 203 10.59 -16.16 -1.46
C THR A 203 10.70 -17.68 -1.29
N ARG A 204 9.72 -18.41 -1.81
CA ARG A 204 9.71 -19.87 -1.98
C ARG A 204 10.03 -20.28 -3.42
N ALA A 205 10.11 -19.30 -4.32
CA ALA A 205 10.42 -19.50 -5.73
C ALA A 205 11.64 -18.67 -6.16
N PHE A 206 12.29 -19.07 -7.25
CA PHE A 206 13.23 -18.19 -7.92
C PHE A 206 12.48 -16.97 -8.50
N ILE A 207 13.06 -15.78 -8.36
CA ILE A 207 12.54 -14.53 -8.94
C ILE A 207 13.62 -13.99 -9.86
N ARG A 208 13.25 -13.70 -11.11
CA ARG A 208 14.18 -13.15 -12.10
C ARG A 208 14.41 -11.67 -11.82
N LYS A 209 15.63 -11.20 -12.12
CA LYS A 209 15.92 -9.77 -12.22
C LYS A 209 14.88 -9.10 -13.12
N ASP A 210 14.47 -7.90 -12.72
CA ASP A 210 13.50 -7.06 -13.40
C ASP A 210 12.06 -7.58 -13.42
N GLU A 211 11.77 -8.72 -12.79
CA GLU A 211 10.41 -9.21 -12.60
C GLU A 211 9.61 -8.27 -11.66
N ILE A 212 8.39 -7.90 -12.08
CA ILE A 212 7.41 -7.19 -11.24
C ILE A 212 6.64 -8.23 -10.45
N LEU A 213 6.66 -8.13 -9.12
CA LEU A 213 6.13 -9.17 -8.23
C LEU A 213 4.65 -8.96 -7.90
N PHE A 214 4.35 -7.94 -7.09
CA PHE A 214 3.00 -7.64 -6.63
C PHE A 214 2.89 -6.14 -6.33
N PRO A 215 1.67 -5.58 -6.42
CA PRO A 215 1.41 -4.22 -5.95
C PRO A 215 1.56 -4.13 -4.43
N TYR A 216 1.90 -2.94 -3.95
CA TYR A 216 1.73 -2.58 -2.56
C TYR A 216 0.27 -2.20 -2.31
N SER A 217 -0.52 -3.19 -1.92
CA SER A 217 -1.96 -3.07 -1.72
C SER A 217 -2.30 -2.47 -0.36
N GLY A 218 -3.39 -1.71 -0.30
CA GLY A 218 -3.87 -1.09 0.92
C GLY A 218 -4.99 -0.07 0.67
N GLU A 219 -5.25 0.74 1.68
CA GLU A 219 -6.24 1.81 1.61
C GLU A 219 -5.58 3.11 1.16
N LYS A 220 -6.09 3.71 0.09
CA LYS A 220 -5.75 5.05 -0.35
C LYS A 220 -6.52 6.06 0.48
N ARG A 221 -5.79 6.93 1.18
CA ARG A 221 -6.36 7.89 2.13
C ARG A 221 -5.57 9.19 2.16
N ILE A 222 -6.24 10.23 2.61
CA ILE A 222 -5.59 11.50 2.95
C ILE A 222 -5.22 11.45 4.44
N PHE A 223 -3.93 11.53 4.78
CA PHE A 223 -3.52 11.57 6.20
C PHE A 223 -2.31 12.47 6.43
N ASP A 224 -2.26 13.06 7.63
CA ASP A 224 -1.09 13.79 8.12
C ASP A 224 0.01 12.77 8.49
N SER A 225 1.17 12.96 7.87
CA SER A 225 2.45 12.22 7.84
C SER A 225 3.01 11.60 9.13
N LYS A 226 2.30 11.66 10.27
CA LYS A 226 2.77 11.27 11.59
C LYS A 226 2.77 9.75 11.85
N ARG A 227 2.10 8.94 11.02
CA ARG A 227 2.05 7.46 11.14
C ARG A 227 2.43 6.76 9.84
N LYS A 228 3.73 6.69 9.54
CA LYS A 228 4.26 6.08 8.30
C LYS A 228 4.59 4.58 8.38
N GLY A 229 4.15 3.86 9.41
CA GLY A 229 4.63 2.50 9.68
C GLY A 229 4.37 1.49 8.56
N TYR A 230 3.26 1.65 7.82
CA TYR A 230 2.89 0.85 6.65
C TYR A 230 2.45 1.73 5.48
N ALA A 231 2.83 3.01 5.51
CA ALA A 231 2.31 4.00 4.60
C ALA A 231 3.36 4.37 3.55
N PHE A 232 2.97 4.36 2.28
CA PHE A 232 3.74 4.91 1.19
C PHE A 232 3.16 6.25 0.76
N GLU A 233 4.04 7.25 0.71
CA GLU A 233 3.69 8.58 0.21
C GLU A 233 3.63 8.54 -1.32
N CYS A 234 2.44 8.83 -1.84
CA CYS A 234 2.19 9.04 -3.26
C CYS A 234 2.16 10.54 -3.52
N HIS A 235 3.21 11.08 -4.13
CA HIS A 235 3.38 12.53 -4.33
C HIS A 235 2.77 13.04 -5.62
N ALA A 236 2.47 12.15 -6.56
CA ALA A 236 1.93 12.49 -7.88
C ALA A 236 0.51 11.94 -8.08
N ASP A 237 -0.14 11.50 -6.99
CA ASP A 237 -1.54 11.10 -6.99
C ASP A 237 -2.48 12.29 -7.17
N CYS A 238 -3.37 12.23 -8.16
CA CYS A 238 -4.31 13.30 -8.46
C CYS A 238 -5.38 13.50 -7.38
N LEU A 239 -5.59 12.58 -6.45
CA LEU A 239 -6.48 12.79 -5.29
C LEU A 239 -5.72 13.18 -4.02
N ASN A 240 -4.40 13.39 -4.11
CA ASN A 240 -3.52 13.61 -2.96
C ASN A 240 -3.62 12.48 -1.92
N MET A 241 -3.92 11.25 -2.37
CA MET A 241 -4.08 10.09 -1.50
C MET A 241 -2.81 9.25 -1.44
N HIS A 242 -2.42 8.89 -0.23
CA HIS A 242 -1.29 8.01 0.05
C HIS A 242 -1.77 6.58 0.32
N MET A 243 -0.89 5.61 0.12
CA MET A 243 -1.21 4.20 0.33
C MET A 243 -0.93 3.79 1.78
N ASP A 244 -1.91 3.29 2.52
CA ASP A 244 -1.72 2.75 3.88
C ASP A 244 -2.10 1.27 3.95
N ALA A 245 -1.10 0.42 4.23
CA ALA A 245 -1.30 -1.02 4.39
C ALA A 245 -1.55 -1.45 5.86
N SER A 246 -1.88 -0.53 6.77
CA SER A 246 -2.01 -0.83 8.20
C SER A 246 -3.19 -1.76 8.51
N ARG A 247 -4.39 -1.38 8.05
CA ARG A 247 -5.67 -2.07 8.25
C ARG A 247 -6.07 -2.96 7.09
N TYR A 248 -5.76 -2.56 5.87
CA TYR A 248 -6.01 -3.35 4.68
C TYR A 248 -4.69 -3.51 3.95
N GLY A 249 -4.35 -4.71 3.48
CA GLY A 249 -3.17 -4.86 2.63
C GLY A 249 -2.87 -6.31 2.28
N ASN A 250 -1.93 -6.53 1.37
CA ASN A 250 -1.49 -7.87 0.97
C ASN A 250 -0.18 -8.25 1.64
N ILE A 251 0.42 -9.34 1.15
CA ILE A 251 1.68 -9.89 1.65
C ILE A 251 2.87 -8.92 1.49
N SER A 252 2.77 -7.94 0.58
CA SER A 252 3.83 -6.97 0.30
C SER A 252 4.20 -6.11 1.51
N ARG A 253 3.27 -5.91 2.45
CA ARG A 253 3.49 -5.11 3.66
C ARG A 253 4.57 -5.69 4.59
N PHE A 254 4.97 -6.94 4.38
CA PHE A 254 6.01 -7.64 5.14
C PHE A 254 7.39 -7.61 4.47
N VAL A 255 7.52 -6.94 3.32
CA VAL A 255 8.83 -6.61 2.73
C VAL A 255 9.54 -5.66 3.67
N ASN A 256 10.61 -6.11 4.32
CA ASN A 256 11.33 -5.30 5.29
C ASN A 256 12.30 -4.32 4.64
N HIS A 257 12.77 -3.36 5.43
CA HIS A 257 13.77 -2.43 4.96
C HIS A 257 15.17 -3.02 4.83
N ALA A 258 15.86 -2.69 3.74
CA ALA A 258 17.32 -2.67 3.69
C ALA A 258 17.78 -1.49 2.82
N PRO A 259 18.97 -0.92 3.07
CA PRO A 259 19.49 0.12 2.20
C PRO A 259 19.92 -0.45 0.86
N GLU A 260 20.04 0.41 -0.14
CA GLU A 260 20.65 0.06 -1.40
C GLU A 260 22.13 -0.29 -1.24
N SER A 261 22.61 -1.12 -2.16
CA SER A 261 24.02 -1.50 -2.19
C SER A 261 24.88 -0.28 -2.48
N LYS A 262 25.82 0.00 -1.58
CA LYS A 262 26.83 1.05 -1.75
C LYS A 262 28.20 0.38 -1.87
N ASN A 263 29.08 0.95 -2.68
CA ASN A 263 30.48 0.52 -2.74
C ASN A 263 31.08 0.55 -1.32
N GLY A 264 31.56 -0.61 -0.83
CA GLY A 264 32.10 -0.76 0.53
C GLY A 264 31.08 -1.15 1.61
N SER A 265 29.91 -1.71 1.25
CA SER A 265 28.99 -2.29 2.25
C SER A 265 29.61 -3.48 2.98
N ASP A 266 29.32 -3.63 4.28
CA ASP A 266 29.72 -4.81 5.06
C ASP A 266 29.08 -6.05 4.41
N SER A 267 29.90 -6.91 3.81
CA SER A 267 29.45 -8.10 3.06
C SER A 267 28.63 -9.10 3.89
N ARG A 268 28.60 -8.93 5.22
CA ARG A 268 27.77 -9.73 6.12
C ARG A 268 26.33 -9.23 6.20
N LEU A 269 26.07 -8.00 5.77
CA LEU A 269 24.76 -7.36 5.77
C LEU A 269 24.08 -7.47 4.42
N LEU A 270 22.76 -7.60 4.45
CA LEU A 270 21.94 -7.60 3.25
C LEU A 270 21.62 -6.16 2.83
N ASP A 271 21.59 -6.00 1.52
CA ASP A 271 21.13 -4.82 0.81
C ASP A 271 19.76 -5.11 0.17
N ALA A 272 19.05 -4.06 -0.25
CA ALA A 272 17.76 -4.18 -0.92
C ALA A 272 17.89 -4.99 -2.23
N ASN A 273 17.03 -6.00 -2.37
CA ASN A 273 16.90 -6.81 -3.59
C ASN A 273 15.62 -6.48 -4.38
N LEU A 274 14.78 -5.59 -3.85
CA LEU A 274 13.63 -5.01 -4.52
C LEU A 274 13.81 -3.50 -4.70
N LYS A 275 13.30 -3.00 -5.83
CA LYS A 275 13.03 -1.59 -6.09
C LYS A 275 11.54 -1.34 -6.01
N THR A 276 11.17 -0.19 -5.45
CA THR A 276 9.82 0.34 -5.53
C THR A 276 9.69 1.10 -6.85
N ILE A 277 8.69 0.78 -7.65
CA ILE A 277 8.34 1.52 -8.86
C ILE A 277 6.92 2.07 -8.71
N SER A 278 6.73 3.30 -9.17
CA SER A 278 5.45 3.99 -9.13
C SER A 278 4.91 4.19 -10.54
N HIS A 279 3.61 4.00 -10.71
CA HIS A 279 2.90 4.20 -11.97
C HIS A 279 1.62 4.99 -11.74
N HIS A 280 1.27 5.85 -12.70
CA HIS A 280 -0.01 6.54 -12.73
C HIS A 280 -0.96 5.76 -13.63
N LEU A 281 -2.15 5.46 -13.09
CA LEU A 281 -3.25 4.83 -13.79
C LEU A 281 -4.47 5.71 -13.54
N ASN A 282 -4.92 6.40 -14.57
CA ASN A 282 -6.01 7.38 -14.52
C ASN A 282 -5.81 8.40 -13.39
N GLY A 283 -4.60 8.95 -13.23
CA GLY A 283 -4.27 9.88 -12.16
C GLY A 283 -4.15 9.28 -10.76
N ILE A 284 -4.37 7.97 -10.58
CA ILE A 284 -4.10 7.27 -9.31
C ILE A 284 -2.68 6.72 -9.35
N GLU A 285 -1.88 7.12 -8.37
CA GLU A 285 -0.53 6.62 -8.19
C GLU A 285 -0.55 5.25 -7.48
N VAL A 286 0.00 4.23 -8.14
CA VAL A 286 0.08 2.85 -7.67
C VAL A 286 1.53 2.39 -7.56
N ILE A 287 1.81 1.52 -6.59
CA ILE A 287 3.18 1.12 -6.25
C ILE A 287 3.34 -0.37 -6.49
N PHE A 288 4.44 -0.76 -7.13
CA PHE A 288 4.84 -2.16 -7.30
C PHE A 288 6.25 -2.40 -6.79
N PHE A 289 6.52 -3.65 -6.44
CA PHE A 289 7.88 -4.12 -6.21
C PHE A 289 8.44 -4.82 -7.45
N LYS A 290 9.66 -4.45 -7.83
CA LYS A 290 10.40 -5.02 -8.93
C LYS A 290 11.75 -5.54 -8.45
N ALA A 291 12.13 -6.75 -8.86
CA ALA A 291 13.40 -7.35 -8.49
C ALA A 291 14.59 -6.57 -9.09
N SER A 292 15.57 -6.19 -8.26
CA SER A 292 16.77 -5.45 -8.71
C SER A 292 17.88 -6.38 -9.24
N ARG A 293 17.81 -7.66 -8.90
CA ARG A 293 18.68 -8.77 -9.29
C ARG A 293 17.88 -10.07 -9.25
N ASP A 294 18.49 -11.16 -9.69
CA ASP A 294 17.95 -12.50 -9.43
C ASP A 294 17.90 -12.75 -7.91
N ILE A 295 16.80 -13.35 -7.43
CA ILE A 295 16.58 -13.66 -6.02
C ILE A 295 16.34 -15.17 -5.90
N LEU A 296 17.16 -15.81 -5.07
CA LEU A 296 17.13 -17.25 -4.85
C LEU A 296 16.06 -17.66 -3.84
N ILE A 297 15.64 -18.92 -3.92
CA ILE A 297 14.71 -19.53 -2.98
C ILE A 297 15.22 -19.38 -1.55
N GLY A 298 14.34 -18.92 -0.66
CA GLY A 298 14.61 -18.75 0.76
C GLY A 298 15.28 -17.44 1.15
N GLU A 299 15.57 -16.55 0.19
CA GLU A 299 16.01 -15.18 0.47
C GLU A 299 14.86 -14.30 0.99
N GLN A 300 15.20 -13.34 1.84
CA GLN A 300 14.25 -12.32 2.31
C GLN A 300 14.07 -11.25 1.23
N LEU A 301 12.84 -10.84 0.99
CA LEU A 301 12.51 -9.70 0.14
C LEU A 301 12.69 -8.41 0.93
N LEU A 302 13.52 -7.51 0.40
CA LEU A 302 13.98 -6.30 1.08
C LEU A 302 13.95 -5.10 0.13
N ALA A 303 13.40 -3.99 0.60
CA ALA A 303 13.30 -2.74 -0.16
C ALA A 303 13.88 -1.56 0.63
N ASN A 304 14.35 -0.54 -0.09
CA ASN A 304 14.74 0.72 0.54
C ASN A 304 13.49 1.58 0.80
N TYR A 305 13.21 1.90 2.08
CA TYR A 305 12.05 2.71 2.46
C TYR A 305 12.35 4.22 2.39
N GLY A 306 13.60 4.60 2.09
CA GLY A 306 14.08 5.97 2.21
C GLY A 306 14.38 6.38 3.66
N GLU A 307 15.16 7.46 3.80
CA GLU A 307 15.68 7.93 5.10
C GLU A 307 14.56 8.49 6.00
N ASN A 308 13.51 9.06 5.39
CA ASN A 308 12.39 9.66 6.11
C ASN A 308 11.58 8.66 6.97
N SER A 309 11.65 7.37 6.62
CA SER A 309 10.90 6.29 7.29
C SER A 309 11.48 5.93 8.68
N PHE A 310 12.72 6.31 8.96
CA PHE A 310 13.43 5.95 10.20
C PHE A 310 13.63 7.11 11.19
N LYS A 311 12.93 8.23 11.00
CA LYS A 311 13.06 9.41 11.89
C LYS A 311 12.76 9.09 13.36
N SER A 312 11.88 8.14 13.63
CA SER A 312 11.41 7.79 14.98
C SER A 312 11.94 6.45 15.51
N SER A 313 12.67 5.66 14.73
CA SER A 313 13.15 4.33 15.15
C SER A 313 14.44 3.92 14.43
N PRO A 314 15.40 3.30 15.14
CA PRO A 314 16.66 2.92 14.54
C PRO A 314 16.48 1.81 13.50
N MET A 315 17.16 1.97 12.37
CA MET A 315 17.18 1.01 11.27
C MET A 315 17.66 -0.37 11.73
N ALA A 316 16.87 -1.40 11.45
CA ALA A 316 17.28 -2.79 11.55
C ALA A 316 18.06 -3.18 10.29
N ARG A 317 19.16 -3.94 10.44
CA ARG A 317 19.90 -4.55 9.32
C ARG A 317 19.80 -6.06 9.41
N PHE A 318 19.80 -6.73 8.26
CA PHE A 318 19.70 -8.18 8.17
C PHE A 318 21.03 -8.76 7.71
N THR A 319 21.32 -9.99 8.14
CA THR A 319 22.44 -10.78 7.63
C THR A 319 21.94 -11.85 6.67
N SER A 320 22.84 -12.43 5.87
CA SER A 320 22.51 -13.56 4.97
C SER A 320 21.91 -14.77 5.68
N LYS A 321 22.15 -14.92 7.00
CA LYS A 321 21.56 -15.98 7.84
C LYS A 321 20.19 -15.60 8.44
N GLY A 322 19.60 -14.47 8.03
CA GLY A 322 18.32 -13.98 8.54
C GLY A 322 18.36 -13.38 9.95
N LYS A 323 19.56 -13.18 10.53
CA LYS A 323 19.71 -12.53 11.85
C LYS A 323 19.60 -11.01 11.70
N VAL A 324 18.86 -10.38 12.61
CA VAL A 324 18.75 -8.91 12.71
C VAL A 324 19.85 -8.33 13.59
N ILE A 325 20.39 -7.21 13.14
CA ILE A 325 21.35 -6.37 13.85
C ILE A 325 20.69 -5.01 14.08
N TYR A 326 20.63 -4.59 15.35
CA TYR A 326 20.13 -3.28 15.76
C TYR A 326 21.31 -2.36 16.05
N LYS A 327 21.21 -1.09 15.65
CA LYS A 327 22.23 -0.07 15.96
C LYS A 327 22.36 0.17 17.46
N ASN A 328 21.27 0.05 18.23
CA ASN A 328 21.26 0.16 19.70
C ASN A 328 20.84 -1.17 20.36
N ARG A 329 21.66 -1.68 21.29
CA ARG A 329 21.47 -2.97 21.98
C ARG A 329 20.63 -2.90 23.27
N LEU A 330 19.71 -1.95 23.40
CA LEU A 330 18.89 -1.84 24.60
C LEU A 330 17.76 -2.90 24.60
N GLY A 331 17.68 -3.69 25.69
CA GLY A 331 16.45 -4.37 26.11
C GLY A 331 16.27 -5.85 25.75
N PHE A 332 17.29 -6.71 25.86
CA PHE A 332 17.17 -8.17 25.65
C PHE A 332 16.02 -8.82 26.46
N TRP A 333 15.81 -8.41 27.72
CA TRP A 333 14.76 -8.96 28.58
C TRP A 333 13.34 -8.60 28.12
N LYS A 334 13.12 -7.33 27.73
CA LYS A 334 11.84 -6.86 27.15
C LYS A 334 11.52 -7.59 25.84
N LYS A 335 12.55 -7.91 25.04
CA LYS A 335 12.39 -8.75 23.84
C LYS A 335 11.97 -10.19 24.18
N SER A 336 12.54 -10.80 25.22
CA SER A 336 12.17 -12.18 25.61
C SER A 336 10.70 -12.31 26.03
N GLN A 337 10.20 -11.37 26.85
CA GLN A 337 8.79 -11.36 27.28
C GLN A 337 7.83 -11.18 26.08
N ASN A 338 8.13 -10.22 25.20
CA ASN A 338 7.34 -9.99 23.99
C ASN A 338 7.36 -11.21 23.06
N LYS A 339 8.48 -11.94 22.98
CA LYS A 339 8.58 -13.16 22.17
C LYS A 339 7.59 -14.22 22.63
N ILE A 340 7.47 -14.46 23.94
CA ILE A 340 6.51 -15.44 24.46
C ILE A 340 5.08 -15.00 24.20
N ALA A 341 4.77 -13.70 24.37
CA ALA A 341 3.46 -13.17 24.02
C ALA A 341 3.13 -13.42 22.55
N HIS A 342 4.05 -13.11 21.62
CA HIS A 342 3.86 -13.36 20.20
C HIS A 342 3.68 -14.84 19.87
N ILE A 343 4.41 -15.75 20.55
CA ILE A 343 4.25 -17.19 20.37
C ILE A 343 2.85 -17.66 20.83
N LYS A 344 2.31 -17.10 21.92
CA LYS A 344 0.92 -17.38 22.35
C LYS A 344 -0.08 -16.94 21.28
N ILE A 345 0.09 -15.74 20.74
CA ILE A 345 -0.74 -15.23 19.64
C ILE A 345 -0.66 -16.18 18.44
N MET A 346 0.55 -16.54 17.99
CA MET A 346 0.73 -17.50 16.89
C MET A 346 0.04 -18.85 17.16
N ALA A 347 0.11 -19.35 18.39
CA ALA A 347 -0.52 -20.62 18.77
C ALA A 347 -2.06 -20.55 18.73
N ASN A 348 -2.63 -19.41 19.12
CA ASN A 348 -4.07 -19.16 19.07
C ASN A 348 -4.59 -19.05 17.62
N HIS A 349 -3.74 -18.57 16.70
CA HIS A 349 -4.07 -18.38 15.29
C HIS A 349 -3.45 -19.45 14.38
N GLY A 350 -3.58 -20.72 14.77
CA GLY A 350 -3.35 -21.87 13.87
C GLY A 350 -1.91 -22.37 13.71
N LEU A 351 -0.87 -21.69 14.21
CA LEU A 351 0.51 -22.20 14.09
C LEU A 351 0.76 -23.38 15.05
N LYS A 352 0.74 -24.60 14.51
CA LYS A 352 0.93 -25.86 15.25
C LYS A 352 2.28 -25.94 15.95
N LYS A 353 3.36 -25.46 15.31
CA LYS A 353 4.68 -25.36 15.97
C LYS A 353 4.65 -24.49 17.23
N ALA A 354 3.82 -23.44 17.25
CA ALA A 354 3.73 -22.54 18.39
C ALA A 354 2.99 -23.20 19.55
N GLN A 355 1.88 -23.89 19.24
CA GLN A 355 1.14 -24.71 20.19
C GLN A 355 2.04 -25.78 20.83
N ARG A 356 2.76 -26.56 20.00
CA ARG A 356 3.70 -27.59 20.46
C ARG A 356 4.80 -27.01 21.35
N TYR A 357 5.37 -25.86 20.99
CA TYR A 357 6.38 -25.20 21.80
C TYR A 357 5.86 -24.82 23.20
N LEU A 358 4.64 -24.27 23.27
CA LEU A 358 4.03 -23.88 24.56
C LEU A 358 3.71 -25.10 25.41
N LEU A 359 3.17 -26.17 24.83
CA LEU A 359 2.88 -27.42 25.53
C LEU A 359 4.14 -28.08 26.08
N LEU A 360 5.19 -28.20 25.26
CA LEU A 360 6.48 -28.74 25.70
C LEU A 360 7.08 -27.91 26.83
N ARG A 361 6.97 -26.58 26.74
CA ARG A 361 7.45 -25.69 27.81
C ARG A 361 6.69 -25.89 29.11
N LEU A 362 5.36 -26.00 29.06
CA LEU A 362 4.54 -26.27 30.25
C LEU A 362 4.88 -27.62 30.87
N PHE A 363 5.02 -28.66 30.04
CA PHE A 363 5.42 -29.99 30.48
C PHE A 363 6.78 -29.99 31.20
N LEU A 364 7.78 -29.30 30.65
CA LEU A 364 9.09 -29.16 31.29
C LEU A 364 9.02 -28.42 32.62
N ILE A 365 8.21 -27.35 32.72
CA ILE A 365 7.99 -26.64 33.98
C ILE A 365 7.36 -27.59 35.02
N SER A 366 6.37 -28.40 34.62
CA SER A 366 5.76 -29.40 35.50
C SER A 366 6.77 -30.45 35.99
N ILE A 367 7.65 -30.95 35.11
CA ILE A 367 8.72 -31.89 35.53
C ILE A 367 9.64 -31.25 36.57
N VAL A 368 10.10 -30.01 36.33
CA VAL A 368 11.00 -29.32 37.28
C VAL A 368 10.31 -29.13 38.63
N LEU A 369 9.04 -28.73 38.64
CA LEU A 369 8.27 -28.60 39.88
C LEU A 369 8.11 -29.94 40.61
N LEU A 370 7.85 -31.04 39.89
CA LEU A 370 7.77 -32.38 40.47
C LEU A 370 9.10 -32.83 41.09
N ILE A 371 10.22 -32.57 40.42
CA ILE A 371 11.56 -32.88 40.96
C ILE A 371 11.82 -32.06 42.22
N MET A 372 11.46 -30.77 42.22
CA MET A 372 11.62 -29.91 43.40
C MET A 372 10.77 -30.39 44.59
N VAL A 373 9.52 -30.80 44.35
CA VAL A 373 8.63 -31.30 45.40
C VAL A 373 9.09 -32.67 45.95
N SER A 374 9.65 -33.54 45.10
CA SER A 374 10.15 -34.86 45.53
C SER A 374 11.55 -34.82 46.18
N SER A 375 12.24 -33.68 46.11
CA SER A 375 13.54 -33.45 46.75
C SER A 375 13.43 -32.73 48.10
N VAL A 376 12.20 -32.42 48.54
CA VAL A 376 11.85 -31.91 49.88
C VAL A 376 11.20 -33.05 50.65
#